data_AF-A0A2H3E8K4-F1
#
_entry.id   AF-A0A2H3E8K4-F1
#
_cell.length_a   1.000
_cell.length_b   1.000
_cell.length_c   1.000
_cell.angle_alpha   90.00
_cell.angle_beta   90.00
_cell.angle_gamma   90.00
#
_symmetry.space_group_name_H-M   'P 1'
#
loop_
_entity.id
_entity.type
_entity.pdbx_description
1 polymer ?
#
loop_
_entity_poly.entity_id
_entity_poly.type
_entity_poly.pdbx_seq_one_letter_code
_entity_poly.pdbx_strand_id
1 'polypeptide(L)'
;MESTDSEEQEDESENNGDRPFKGAKPESEHDSLFDESGDSDKSSDFIVEDDGDGAALLPAEFRPQQDLAHQFKIVFQFFVHIAVHPAVERHDFMKRLMKDDYFSVALISARRKLIGLRDSLVASSVWRPEFKKSLETCPEFNLFKLDFALPQCDACHLGGRLSTLRGQLGGSSYDPLGFQDLPDEPKDSDDEDNEEETREFYFGRFCAKRTRVYHEISHWEYKLFKSVENEVDELHVHKQSDGFVRVAYAGGKKPPEDLDDADGICEWLDERKFIDIEWQNIKELMERARQLESGANGNDSD
;
A
#
# COMPACT_ATOMS: atom_id res chain seq x y z
N MET A 1 -63.65 -11.77 45.23
CA MET A 1 -62.48 -10.93 44.93
C MET A 1 -61.61 -11.74 44.01
N GLU A 2 -61.83 -11.58 42.70
CA GLU A 2 -61.06 -12.25 41.66
C GLU A 2 -61.35 -11.52 40.36
N SER A 3 -60.33 -10.96 39.71
CA SER A 3 -60.32 -10.55 38.30
C SER A 3 -58.85 -10.31 37.88
N THR A 4 -58.28 -11.34 37.26
CA THR A 4 -57.42 -11.34 36.05
C THR A 4 -57.93 -10.39 34.97
N ASP A 5 -57.23 -9.94 33.93
CA ASP A 5 -55.84 -9.94 33.43
C ASP A 5 -55.93 -9.14 32.09
N SER A 6 -54.78 -8.68 31.56
CA SER A 6 -54.53 -8.20 30.18
C SER A 6 -55.00 -6.79 29.78
N GLU A 7 -54.02 -5.91 29.52
CA GLU A 7 -54.16 -4.68 28.72
C GLU A 7 -53.43 -4.85 27.38
N GLU A 8 -54.19 -4.81 26.29
CA GLU A 8 -53.75 -4.49 24.92
C GLU A 8 -54.26 -3.08 24.60
N GLN A 9 -53.41 -2.20 24.05
CA GLN A 9 -53.84 -1.01 23.30
C GLN A 9 -52.89 -0.76 22.13
N GLU A 10 -53.48 -0.78 20.93
CA GLU A 10 -52.92 -0.34 19.65
C GLU A 10 -53.17 1.16 19.42
N ASP A 11 -52.27 1.75 18.63
CA ASP A 11 -52.39 2.89 17.71
C ASP A 11 -52.76 4.31 18.22
N GLU A 12 -51.80 5.23 18.05
CA GLU A 12 -52.06 6.55 17.45
C GLU A 12 -50.80 7.08 16.72
N SER A 13 -50.94 7.27 15.41
CA SER A 13 -49.93 7.82 14.50
C SER A 13 -50.02 9.35 14.43
N GLU A 14 -48.97 10.06 14.85
CA GLU A 14 -48.83 11.50 14.58
C GLU A 14 -47.63 11.77 13.65
N ASN A 15 -47.97 12.22 12.44
CA ASN A 15 -47.10 12.63 11.35
C ASN A 15 -46.44 13.98 11.67
N ASN A 16 -45.13 13.97 11.98
CA ASN A 16 -44.37 15.19 12.25
C ASN A 16 -43.58 15.61 10.99
N GLY A 17 -44.20 16.45 10.16
CA GLY A 17 -43.57 17.05 8.99
C GLY A 17 -42.51 18.08 9.40
N ASP A 18 -41.28 17.87 8.93
CA ASP A 18 -40.13 18.75 9.10
C ASP A 18 -40.43 20.19 8.64
N ARG A 19 -40.30 21.15 9.56
CA ARG A 19 -40.41 22.57 9.25
C ARG A 19 -39.00 23.12 8.95
N PRO A 20 -38.77 23.80 7.81
CA PRO A 20 -37.48 24.42 7.52
C PRO A 20 -37.10 25.48 8.55
N PHE A 21 -35.82 25.51 8.92
CA PHE A 21 -35.26 26.46 9.88
C PHE A 21 -35.26 27.91 9.37
N LYS A 22 -35.33 28.84 10.32
CA LYS A 22 -35.45 30.29 10.07
C LYS A 22 -34.25 30.82 9.29
N GLY A 23 -34.45 31.16 8.02
CA GLY A 23 -33.42 31.70 7.12
C GLY A 23 -33.44 31.14 5.69
N ALA A 24 -34.19 30.06 5.44
CA ALA A 24 -34.35 29.50 4.09
C ALA A 24 -35.21 30.42 3.18
N LYS A 25 -34.74 30.64 1.96
CA LYS A 25 -35.45 31.40 0.92
C LYS A 25 -36.59 30.54 0.36
N PRO A 26 -37.82 31.07 0.14
CA PRO A 26 -38.94 30.25 -0.33
C PRO A 26 -38.72 29.79 -1.78
N GLU A 27 -38.96 28.52 -2.04
CA GLU A 27 -39.10 27.96 -3.39
C GLU A 27 -40.44 28.45 -3.99
N SER A 28 -40.37 29.11 -5.15
CA SER A 28 -41.55 29.43 -5.94
C SER A 28 -41.75 28.35 -6.98
N GLU A 29 -42.79 27.54 -6.80
CA GLU A 29 -43.30 26.64 -7.83
C GLU A 29 -44.14 27.42 -8.85
N HIS A 30 -43.85 27.20 -10.14
CA HIS A 30 -44.77 27.16 -11.30
C HIS A 30 -44.12 27.80 -12.55
N ASP A 31 -43.64 26.99 -13.50
CA ASP A 31 -44.30 26.84 -14.81
C ASP A 31 -43.60 25.79 -15.67
N SER A 32 -44.37 24.79 -16.12
CA SER A 32 -43.94 23.77 -17.08
C SER A 32 -44.58 24.08 -18.41
N LEU A 33 -43.86 24.63 -19.40
CA LEU A 33 -44.33 24.64 -20.78
C LEU A 33 -43.16 24.47 -21.76
N PHE A 34 -43.12 23.30 -22.38
CA PHE A 34 -42.41 23.05 -23.63
C PHE A 34 -42.94 24.01 -24.70
N ASP A 35 -42.08 24.87 -25.24
CA ASP A 35 -41.95 25.16 -26.67
C ASP A 35 -40.64 25.93 -26.89
N GLU A 36 -39.79 25.48 -27.81
CA GLU A 36 -39.27 26.35 -28.87
C GLU A 36 -38.34 25.54 -29.80
N SER A 37 -38.80 25.35 -31.04
CA SER A 37 -37.91 25.20 -32.20
C SER A 37 -37.50 26.59 -32.66
N GLY A 38 -36.21 26.92 -32.72
CA GLY A 38 -35.77 28.22 -33.20
C GLY A 38 -34.25 28.41 -33.16
N ASP A 39 -33.66 28.51 -34.34
CA ASP A 39 -32.26 28.79 -34.65
C ASP A 39 -31.88 30.29 -34.45
N SER A 40 -30.58 30.56 -34.20
CA SER A 40 -29.82 31.79 -34.50
C SER A 40 -29.06 32.46 -33.33
N ASP A 41 -27.73 32.39 -33.50
CA ASP A 41 -26.69 33.42 -33.29
C ASP A 41 -26.32 33.99 -31.90
N LYS A 42 -25.13 33.54 -31.48
CA LYS A 42 -23.92 34.32 -31.13
C LYS A 42 -24.06 35.57 -30.23
N SER A 43 -23.52 35.41 -29.02
CA SER A 43 -22.57 36.32 -28.37
C SER A 43 -21.69 35.48 -27.41
N SER A 44 -20.43 35.16 -27.73
CA SER A 44 -19.19 35.87 -27.27
C SER A 44 -19.26 36.24 -25.78
N ASP A 45 -18.38 35.86 -24.86
CA ASP A 45 -16.92 35.84 -24.92
C ASP A 45 -16.41 35.43 -23.51
N PHE A 46 -15.18 34.95 -23.43
CA PHE A 46 -14.37 34.78 -22.20
C PHE A 46 -14.54 33.48 -21.36
N ILE A 47 -14.08 32.35 -21.92
CA ILE A 47 -13.31 31.39 -21.12
C ILE A 47 -11.90 31.40 -21.74
N VAL A 48 -10.96 32.04 -21.05
CA VAL A 48 -9.55 31.86 -21.37
C VAL A 48 -9.18 30.47 -20.87
N GLU A 49 -8.83 29.58 -21.79
CA GLU A 49 -8.04 28.39 -21.45
C GLU A 49 -6.70 28.92 -20.92
N ASP A 50 -6.58 28.95 -19.59
CA ASP A 50 -5.34 29.30 -18.91
C ASP A 50 -4.36 28.14 -19.19
N ASP A 51 -3.51 28.35 -20.20
CA ASP A 51 -2.34 27.53 -20.46
C ASP A 51 -1.57 27.39 -19.15
N GLY A 52 -1.55 26.16 -18.63
CA GLY A 52 -1.09 25.78 -17.29
C GLY A 52 0.40 25.94 -17.06
N ASP A 53 0.89 27.18 -17.09
CA ASP A 53 2.23 27.57 -16.63
C ASP A 53 2.16 28.53 -15.41
N GLY A 54 0.97 28.64 -14.83
CA GLY A 54 0.67 29.39 -13.62
C GLY A 54 0.29 28.51 -12.43
N ALA A 55 0.95 27.36 -12.24
CA ALA A 55 0.86 26.65 -10.97
C ALA A 55 1.51 27.51 -9.88
N ALA A 56 0.76 28.47 -9.35
CA ALA A 56 1.07 29.09 -8.07
C ALA A 56 1.46 27.95 -7.12
N LEU A 57 2.61 28.09 -6.44
CA LEU A 57 3.10 27.16 -5.43
C LEU A 57 2.10 27.12 -4.28
N LEU A 58 0.99 26.42 -4.50
CA LEU A 58 0.04 26.08 -3.48
C LEU A 58 0.80 25.22 -2.46
N PRO A 59 0.68 25.54 -1.16
CA PRO A 59 1.20 24.68 -0.11
C PRO A 59 0.76 23.23 -0.38
N ALA A 60 1.60 22.26 -0.01
CA ALA A 60 1.37 20.84 -0.34
C ALA A 60 -0.06 20.36 0.02
N GLU A 61 -0.66 20.98 1.03
CA GLU A 61 -2.02 20.74 1.52
C GLU A 61 -3.13 21.12 0.54
N PHE A 62 -2.86 22.02 -0.42
CA PHE A 62 -3.83 22.56 -1.37
C PHE A 62 -3.57 22.11 -2.82
N ARG A 63 -2.57 21.25 -3.05
CA ARG A 63 -2.35 20.69 -4.40
C ARG A 63 -3.42 19.66 -4.72
N PRO A 64 -4.00 19.67 -5.94
CA PRO A 64 -4.95 18.64 -6.35
C PRO A 64 -4.30 17.27 -6.23
N GLN A 65 -5.05 16.30 -5.70
CA GLN A 65 -4.56 14.97 -5.40
C GLN A 65 -4.01 14.33 -6.68
N GLN A 66 -2.68 14.25 -6.75
CA GLN A 66 -1.98 13.65 -7.89
C GLN A 66 -2.38 12.18 -8.04
N ASP A 67 -2.34 11.68 -9.29
CA ASP A 67 -2.58 10.27 -9.54
C ASP A 67 -1.55 9.41 -8.80
N LEU A 68 -2.00 8.25 -8.32
CA LEU A 68 -1.19 7.34 -7.50
C LEU A 68 0.03 6.82 -8.25
N ALA A 69 -0.08 6.66 -9.58
CA ALA A 69 1.05 6.30 -10.43
C ALA A 69 2.15 7.38 -10.42
N HIS A 70 1.76 8.66 -10.44
CA HIS A 70 2.71 9.76 -10.35
C HIS A 70 3.37 9.82 -8.97
N GLN A 71 2.59 9.66 -7.89
CA GLN A 71 3.15 9.56 -6.54
C GLN A 71 4.13 8.39 -6.40
N PHE A 72 3.81 7.24 -7.00
CA PHE A 72 4.69 6.09 -7.02
C PHE A 72 6.01 6.39 -7.74
N LYS A 73 5.99 7.10 -8.87
CA LYS A 73 7.21 7.50 -9.57
C LYS A 73 8.13 8.36 -8.71
N ILE A 74 7.57 9.27 -7.92
CA ILE A 74 8.34 10.09 -6.96
C ILE A 74 8.95 9.20 -5.85
N VAL A 75 8.17 8.24 -5.34
CA VAL A 75 8.68 7.26 -4.34
C VAL A 75 9.79 6.39 -4.93
N PHE A 76 9.66 5.99 -6.20
CA PHE A 76 10.69 5.22 -6.90
C PHE A 76 11.98 6.05 -7.01
N GLN A 77 11.87 7.28 -7.50
CA GLN A 77 13.00 8.22 -7.59
C GLN A 77 13.66 8.39 -6.22
N PHE A 78 12.88 8.59 -5.16
CA PHE A 78 13.39 8.67 -3.79
C PHE A 78 14.25 7.46 -3.40
N PHE A 79 13.84 6.24 -3.74
CA PHE A 79 14.63 5.04 -3.46
C PHE A 79 15.87 4.92 -4.35
N VAL A 80 15.85 5.39 -5.60
CA VAL A 80 17.06 5.47 -6.44
C VAL A 80 18.08 6.42 -5.81
N HIS A 81 17.63 7.60 -5.35
CA HIS A 81 18.48 8.56 -4.63
C HIS A 81 19.13 7.94 -3.38
N ILE A 82 18.47 7.02 -2.69
CA ILE A 82 19.06 6.31 -1.55
C ILE A 82 20.01 5.20 -2.00
N ALA A 83 19.65 4.46 -3.05
CA ALA A 83 20.37 3.27 -3.50
C ALA A 83 21.78 3.59 -4.05
N VAL A 84 21.95 4.75 -4.69
CA VAL A 84 23.28 5.21 -5.19
C VAL A 84 24.28 5.47 -4.05
N HIS A 85 23.81 5.73 -2.83
CA HIS A 85 24.69 5.95 -1.69
C HIS A 85 25.18 4.63 -1.07
N PRO A 86 26.42 4.60 -0.52
CA PRO A 86 26.92 3.44 0.22
C PRO A 86 26.01 3.07 1.39
N ALA A 87 25.86 1.77 1.64
CA ALA A 87 25.02 1.18 2.69
C ALA A 87 25.07 1.93 4.04
N VAL A 88 26.28 2.29 4.50
CA VAL A 88 26.51 2.95 5.79
C VAL A 88 25.96 4.39 5.89
N GLU A 89 25.77 5.08 4.76
CA GLU A 89 25.30 6.48 4.73
C GLU A 89 23.79 6.58 4.50
N ARG A 90 23.14 5.49 4.06
CA ARG A 90 21.74 5.50 3.61
C ARG A 90 20.76 5.94 4.68
N HIS A 91 20.98 5.56 5.94
CA HIS A 91 20.11 5.96 7.06
C HIS A 91 20.05 7.48 7.19
N ASP A 92 21.21 8.12 7.35
CA ASP A 92 21.31 9.56 7.55
C ASP A 92 20.87 10.33 6.31
N PHE A 93 21.19 9.81 5.13
CA PHE A 93 20.75 10.37 3.86
C PHE A 93 19.22 10.34 3.73
N MET A 94 18.59 9.18 3.95
CA MET A 94 17.13 9.03 3.90
C MET A 94 16.44 9.95 4.90
N LYS A 95 16.97 10.05 6.12
CA LYS A 95 16.45 10.95 7.16
C LYS A 95 16.53 12.43 6.75
N ARG A 96 17.57 12.82 6.02
CA ARG A 96 17.71 14.18 5.47
C ARG A 96 16.77 14.41 4.29
N LEU A 97 16.69 13.45 3.36
CA LEU A 97 15.85 13.55 2.17
C LEU A 97 14.35 13.56 2.50
N MET A 98 13.95 12.92 3.59
CA MET A 98 12.59 13.00 4.15
C MET A 98 12.18 14.39 4.64
N LYS A 99 13.11 15.34 4.76
CA LYS A 99 12.79 16.74 5.06
C LYS A 99 12.39 17.53 3.81
N ASP A 100 12.60 16.96 2.63
CA ASP A 100 12.14 17.54 1.37
C ASP A 100 10.65 17.24 1.20
N ASP A 101 9.85 18.30 1.03
CA ASP A 101 8.41 18.21 0.82
C ASP A 101 8.06 17.43 -0.46
N TYR A 102 8.92 17.49 -1.49
CA TYR A 102 8.70 16.79 -2.75
C TYR A 102 8.59 15.28 -2.56
N PHE A 103 9.56 14.68 -1.87
CA PHE A 103 9.60 13.24 -1.64
C PHE A 103 8.73 12.80 -0.47
N SER A 104 8.74 13.56 0.64
CA SER A 104 8.05 13.17 1.86
C SER A 104 6.54 13.09 1.67
N VAL A 105 5.93 14.02 0.93
CA VAL A 105 4.48 14.03 0.67
C VAL A 105 4.05 12.78 -0.11
N ALA A 106 4.78 12.43 -1.17
CA ALA A 106 4.49 11.25 -1.98
C ALA A 106 4.62 9.95 -1.17
N LEU A 107 5.71 9.82 -0.40
CA LEU A 107 5.96 8.63 0.40
C LEU A 107 4.98 8.48 1.56
N ILE A 108 4.65 9.55 2.26
CA ILE A 108 3.63 9.54 3.33
C ILE A 108 2.26 9.17 2.75
N SER A 109 1.91 9.70 1.58
CA SER A 109 0.66 9.35 0.89
C SER A 109 0.60 7.84 0.56
N ALA A 110 1.66 7.29 -0.03
CA ALA A 110 1.77 5.87 -0.35
C ALA A 110 1.70 4.98 0.91
N ARG A 111 2.47 5.32 1.96
CA ARG A 111 2.44 4.66 3.28
C ARG A 111 1.05 4.63 3.86
N ARG A 112 0.38 5.79 3.94
CA ARG A 112 -0.97 5.90 4.51
C ARG A 112 -1.96 5.02 3.74
N LYS A 113 -1.87 4.98 2.42
CA LYS A 113 -2.75 4.16 1.58
C LYS A 113 -2.55 2.67 1.81
N LEU A 114 -1.30 2.20 1.81
CA LEU A 114 -0.98 0.79 1.97
C LEU A 114 -1.20 0.30 3.41
N ILE A 115 -0.78 1.06 4.42
CA ILE A 115 -1.05 0.76 5.83
C ILE A 115 -2.57 0.78 6.08
N GLY A 116 -3.28 1.76 5.55
CA GLY A 116 -4.74 1.82 5.64
C GLY A 116 -5.41 0.58 5.05
N LEU A 117 -4.97 0.12 3.88
CA LEU A 117 -5.47 -1.09 3.24
C LEU A 117 -5.14 -2.35 4.06
N ARG A 118 -3.91 -2.45 4.56
CA ARG A 118 -3.45 -3.54 5.41
C ARG A 118 -4.30 -3.66 6.66
N ASP A 119 -4.51 -2.55 7.37
CA ASP A 119 -5.17 -2.57 8.68
C ASP A 119 -6.69 -2.70 8.56
N SER A 120 -7.30 -2.18 7.49
CA SER A 120 -8.75 -2.25 7.27
C SER A 120 -9.21 -3.56 6.61
N LEU A 121 -8.51 -4.05 5.59
CA LEU A 121 -8.99 -5.19 4.80
C LEU A 121 -8.29 -6.51 5.13
N VAL A 122 -7.00 -6.46 5.53
CA VAL A 122 -6.14 -7.64 5.62
C VAL A 122 -5.89 -8.10 7.05
N ALA A 123 -5.60 -7.17 7.96
CA ALA A 123 -5.45 -7.46 9.37
C ALA A 123 -6.77 -8.00 9.92
N SER A 124 -6.72 -9.04 10.74
CA SER A 124 -7.89 -9.49 11.47
C SER A 124 -7.86 -8.93 12.89
N SER A 125 -9.04 -8.64 13.45
CA SER A 125 -9.17 -8.17 14.83
C SER A 125 -8.74 -9.20 15.86
N VAL A 126 -8.76 -10.50 15.52
CA VAL A 126 -8.33 -11.60 16.41
C VAL A 126 -6.82 -11.81 16.45
N TRP A 127 -6.05 -11.15 15.60
CA TRP A 127 -4.60 -11.33 15.54
C TRP A 127 -3.91 -10.69 16.74
N ARG A 128 -3.07 -11.49 17.42
CA ARG A 128 -2.29 -11.02 18.57
C ARG A 128 -1.23 -10.00 18.14
N PRO A 129 -0.89 -9.01 18.99
CA PRO A 129 0.15 -8.04 18.69
C PRO A 129 1.52 -8.68 18.40
N GLU A 130 1.90 -9.73 19.13
CA GLU A 130 3.17 -10.46 18.94
C GLU A 130 3.27 -11.12 17.56
N PHE A 131 2.15 -11.66 17.07
CA PHE A 131 2.06 -12.24 15.74
C PHE A 131 2.28 -11.16 14.67
N LYS A 132 1.56 -10.03 14.77
CA LYS A 132 1.74 -8.89 13.85
C LYS A 132 3.17 -8.36 13.87
N LYS A 133 3.72 -8.15 15.06
CA LYS A 133 5.09 -7.66 15.24
C LYS A 133 6.10 -8.58 14.55
N SER A 134 5.93 -9.89 14.67
CA SER A 134 6.80 -10.86 13.99
C SER A 134 6.73 -10.71 12.46
N LEU A 135 5.52 -10.56 11.90
CA LEU A 135 5.32 -10.35 10.47
C LEU A 135 5.83 -9.00 9.94
N GLU A 136 6.05 -8.02 10.82
CA GLU A 136 6.54 -6.68 10.47
C GLU A 136 8.06 -6.55 10.64
N THR A 137 8.69 -7.52 11.31
CA THR A 137 10.14 -7.49 11.63
C THR A 137 10.97 -8.17 10.55
N CYS A 138 10.51 -9.34 10.06
CA CYS A 138 11.29 -10.20 9.17
C CYS A 138 10.81 -10.06 7.71
N PRO A 139 11.68 -9.64 6.77
CA PRO A 139 11.26 -9.28 5.41
C PRO A 139 10.87 -10.47 4.51
N GLU A 140 11.19 -11.71 4.92
CA GLU A 140 10.87 -12.90 4.13
C GLU A 140 9.79 -13.74 4.81
N PHE A 141 8.87 -14.27 3.98
CA PHE A 141 7.81 -15.15 4.45
C PHE A 141 7.48 -16.19 3.37
N ASN A 142 7.63 -17.46 3.74
CA ASN A 142 7.36 -18.59 2.86
C ASN A 142 6.20 -19.42 3.41
N LEU A 143 5.36 -19.94 2.51
CA LEU A 143 4.23 -20.81 2.85
C LEU A 143 4.42 -22.19 2.25
N PHE A 144 4.27 -23.21 3.09
CA PHE A 144 4.39 -24.61 2.75
C PHE A 144 3.10 -25.35 3.09
N LYS A 145 2.75 -26.36 2.29
CA LYS A 145 1.62 -27.25 2.60
C LYS A 145 2.09 -28.31 3.58
N LEU A 146 1.29 -28.57 4.61
CA LEU A 146 1.53 -29.65 5.55
C LEU A 146 1.05 -30.99 4.96
N ASP A 147 1.76 -32.06 5.30
CA ASP A 147 1.38 -33.43 4.93
C ASP A 147 0.15 -33.91 5.71
N PHE A 148 -0.02 -33.40 6.93
CA PHE A 148 -1.17 -33.69 7.79
C PHE A 148 -1.69 -32.42 8.46
N ALA A 149 -2.98 -32.42 8.77
CA ALA A 149 -3.61 -31.27 9.40
C ALA A 149 -3.26 -31.22 10.89
N LEU A 150 -2.81 -30.05 11.36
CA LEU A 150 -2.53 -29.79 12.76
C LEU A 150 -3.73 -29.12 13.44
N PRO A 151 -4.02 -29.41 14.72
CA PRO A 151 -5.05 -28.69 15.45
C PRO A 151 -4.61 -27.24 15.70
N GLN A 152 -5.58 -26.32 15.70
CA GLN A 152 -5.40 -24.89 15.96
C GLN A 152 -4.77 -24.11 14.79
N CYS A 153 -4.87 -22.78 14.85
CA CYS A 153 -4.34 -21.84 13.86
C CYS A 153 -3.74 -20.66 14.61
N ASP A 154 -2.46 -20.35 14.38
CA ASP A 154 -1.69 -19.34 15.12
C ASP A 154 -2.11 -17.91 14.80
N ALA A 155 -2.80 -17.70 13.68
CA ALA A 155 -3.31 -16.37 13.34
C ALA A 155 -4.60 -16.04 14.13
N CYS A 156 -5.55 -16.98 14.20
CA CYS A 156 -6.89 -16.70 14.74
C CYS A 156 -7.16 -17.30 16.11
N HIS A 157 -6.44 -18.36 16.50
CA HIS A 157 -6.64 -19.14 17.72
C HIS A 157 -8.09 -19.58 18.01
N LEU A 158 -8.95 -19.58 16.98
CA LEU A 158 -10.33 -20.03 17.10
C LEU A 158 -10.33 -21.56 17.21
N GLY A 159 -10.91 -22.08 18.28
CA GLY A 159 -11.01 -23.52 18.53
C GLY A 159 -11.71 -24.27 17.40
N GLY A 160 -11.30 -25.52 17.18
CA GLY A 160 -11.90 -26.42 16.18
C GLY A 160 -11.42 -26.22 14.73
N ARG A 161 -10.61 -25.20 14.44
CA ARG A 161 -9.99 -25.03 13.11
C ARG A 161 -8.70 -25.84 13.01
N LEU A 162 -8.50 -26.47 11.87
CA LEU A 162 -7.28 -27.21 11.54
C LEU A 162 -6.37 -26.36 10.65
N SER A 163 -5.07 -26.43 10.91
CA SER A 163 -4.02 -25.87 10.07
C SER A 163 -3.57 -26.88 9.03
N THR A 164 -3.45 -26.43 7.79
CA THR A 164 -2.98 -27.23 6.65
C THR A 164 -1.78 -26.59 5.95
N LEU A 165 -1.37 -25.41 6.42
CA LEU A 165 -0.27 -24.63 5.88
C LEU A 165 0.67 -24.25 7.02
N ARG A 166 1.96 -24.25 6.72
CA ARG A 166 3.03 -23.77 7.58
C ARG A 166 3.63 -22.52 6.94
N GLY A 167 3.66 -21.41 7.67
CA GLY A 167 4.45 -20.25 7.32
C GLY A 167 5.77 -20.22 8.06
N GLN A 168 6.81 -19.78 7.37
CA GLN A 168 8.14 -19.61 7.93
C GLN A 168 8.57 -18.17 7.68
N LEU A 169 8.89 -17.45 8.74
CA LEU A 169 9.58 -16.16 8.63
C LEU A 169 11.08 -16.39 8.45
N GLY A 170 11.67 -15.58 7.59
CA GLY A 170 13.11 -15.57 7.32
C GLY A 170 13.62 -14.15 7.06
N GLY A 171 14.91 -14.07 6.80
CA GLY A 171 15.63 -12.80 6.64
C GLY A 171 15.90 -12.11 7.97
N SER A 172 17.00 -11.37 8.02
CA SER A 172 17.38 -10.55 9.17
C SER A 172 16.43 -9.38 9.33
N SER A 173 16.22 -8.93 10.57
CA SER A 173 15.54 -7.66 10.81
C SER A 173 16.32 -6.53 10.15
N TYR A 174 15.62 -5.54 9.60
CA TYR A 174 16.26 -4.43 8.90
C TYR A 174 15.81 -3.09 9.47
N ASP A 175 16.64 -2.07 9.27
CA ASP A 175 16.34 -0.69 9.60
C ASP A 175 15.29 -0.14 8.62
N PRO A 176 14.10 0.29 9.09
CA PRO A 176 13.10 0.93 8.23
C PRO A 176 13.61 2.21 7.55
N LEU A 177 14.72 2.78 8.02
CA LEU A 177 15.45 3.86 7.40
C LEU A 177 16.78 3.34 6.82
N GLY A 178 16.92 3.37 5.49
CA GLY A 178 18.15 2.95 4.81
C GLY A 178 18.26 1.45 4.53
N PHE A 179 17.31 0.64 5.02
CA PHE A 179 17.10 -0.78 4.66
C PHE A 179 18.35 -1.66 4.83
N GLN A 180 19.17 -1.35 5.83
CA GLN A 180 20.31 -2.16 6.23
C GLN A 180 19.88 -3.24 7.21
N ASP A 181 20.51 -4.40 7.10
CA ASP A 181 20.31 -5.49 8.05
C ASP A 181 20.83 -5.05 9.42
N LEU A 182 19.99 -5.23 10.43
CA LEU A 182 20.38 -5.01 11.81
C LEU A 182 21.17 -6.23 12.31
N PRO A 183 22.23 -6.02 13.09
CA PRO A 183 22.93 -7.13 13.72
C PRO A 183 21.96 -7.92 14.59
N ASP A 184 22.07 -9.25 14.54
CA ASP A 184 21.27 -10.12 15.41
C ASP A 184 21.60 -9.78 16.87
N GLU A 185 20.58 -9.36 17.62
CA GLU A 185 20.72 -9.19 19.07
C GLU A 185 21.18 -10.53 19.68
N PRO A 186 22.25 -10.54 20.49
CA PRO A 186 22.72 -11.78 21.11
C PRO A 186 21.61 -12.29 22.03
N LYS A 187 20.95 -13.37 21.60
CA LYS A 187 20.01 -14.11 22.44
C LYS A 187 20.81 -14.69 23.61
N ASP A 188 20.41 -14.35 24.84
CA ASP A 188 21.01 -14.88 26.07
C ASP A 188 21.12 -16.41 25.96
N SER A 189 22.37 -16.86 25.99
CA SER A 189 22.80 -18.17 25.55
C SER A 189 22.68 -19.20 26.68
N ASP A 190 21.46 -19.71 26.92
CA ASP A 190 21.24 -20.86 27.80
C ASP A 190 20.46 -22.02 27.14
N ASP A 191 20.17 -21.96 25.83
CA ASP A 191 19.59 -23.08 25.08
C ASP A 191 20.60 -23.61 24.03
N GLU A 192 21.16 -24.80 24.30
CA GLU A 192 22.17 -25.51 23.49
C GLU A 192 21.62 -26.14 22.18
N ASP A 193 20.58 -25.56 21.57
CA ASP A 193 20.03 -26.01 20.28
C ASP A 193 19.90 -24.81 19.32
N ASN A 194 21.03 -24.23 18.93
CA ASN A 194 21.10 -23.05 18.07
C ASN A 194 21.00 -23.45 16.58
N GLU A 195 19.84 -23.97 16.18
CA GLU A 195 19.36 -23.85 14.80
C GLU A 195 18.84 -22.41 14.65
N GLU A 196 19.18 -21.69 13.57
CA GLU A 196 18.59 -20.39 13.24
C GLU A 196 17.07 -20.47 13.45
N GLU A 197 16.55 -19.88 14.54
CA GLU A 197 15.15 -20.04 14.93
C GLU A 197 14.24 -19.31 13.92
N THR A 198 14.01 -19.92 12.77
CA THR A 198 13.01 -19.49 11.82
C THR A 198 11.67 -19.58 12.55
N ARG A 199 11.01 -18.44 12.75
CA ARG A 199 9.70 -18.44 13.42
C ARG A 199 8.69 -19.11 12.51
N GLU A 200 8.24 -20.29 12.91
CA GLU A 200 7.22 -21.05 12.22
C GLU A 200 5.83 -20.76 12.80
N PHE A 201 4.84 -20.71 11.91
CA PHE A 201 3.44 -20.54 12.26
C PHE A 201 2.57 -21.50 11.46
N TYR A 202 1.49 -21.97 12.05
CA TYR A 202 0.54 -22.87 11.42
C TYR A 202 -0.79 -22.17 11.15
N PHE A 203 -1.29 -22.33 9.93
CA PHE A 203 -2.45 -21.61 9.44
C PHE A 203 -3.49 -22.51 8.80
N GLY A 204 -4.76 -22.15 9.01
CA GLY A 204 -5.83 -22.51 8.09
C GLY A 204 -5.73 -21.73 6.77
N ARG A 205 -6.37 -22.24 5.71
CA ARG A 205 -6.33 -21.68 4.34
C ARG A 205 -6.56 -20.16 4.26
N PHE A 206 -7.58 -19.66 4.95
CA PHE A 206 -7.94 -18.24 4.92
C PHE A 206 -6.93 -17.37 5.67
N CYS A 207 -6.50 -17.82 6.85
CA CYS A 207 -5.49 -17.13 7.64
C CYS A 207 -4.17 -17.03 6.88
N ALA A 208 -3.73 -18.11 6.23
CA ALA A 208 -2.50 -18.10 5.44
C ALA A 208 -2.52 -17.07 4.30
N LYS A 209 -3.64 -16.99 3.56
CA LYS A 209 -3.81 -15.99 2.48
C LYS A 209 -3.72 -14.56 3.03
N ARG A 210 -4.43 -14.27 4.13
CA ARG A 210 -4.40 -12.96 4.78
C ARG A 210 -3.01 -12.62 5.32
N THR A 211 -2.36 -13.56 6.01
CA THR A 211 -1.00 -13.40 6.55
C THR A 211 0.00 -13.08 5.44
N ARG A 212 -0.06 -13.79 4.31
CA ARG A 212 0.81 -13.51 3.17
C ARG A 212 0.65 -12.08 2.64
N VAL A 213 -0.58 -11.65 2.40
CA VAL A 213 -0.84 -10.28 1.92
C VAL A 213 -0.45 -9.24 2.96
N TYR A 214 -0.69 -9.50 4.26
CA TYR A 214 -0.30 -8.59 5.33
C TYR A 214 1.21 -8.39 5.38
N HIS A 215 1.97 -9.49 5.30
CA HIS A 215 3.42 -9.48 5.28
C HIS A 215 3.95 -8.73 4.05
N GLU A 216 3.43 -9.04 2.87
CA GLU A 216 3.85 -8.38 1.63
C GLU A 216 3.56 -6.87 1.65
N ILE A 217 2.43 -6.42 2.21
CA ILE A 217 2.15 -5.00 2.41
C ILE A 217 3.04 -4.40 3.49
N SER A 218 3.39 -5.13 4.55
CA SER A 218 4.25 -4.58 5.61
C SER A 218 5.68 -4.31 5.12
N HIS A 219 6.16 -5.09 4.16
CA HIS A 219 7.51 -5.01 3.61
C HIS A 219 7.58 -4.45 2.18
N TRP A 220 6.56 -3.72 1.72
CA TRP A 220 6.53 -3.19 0.35
C TRP A 220 7.69 -2.24 0.04
N GLU A 221 8.07 -1.38 0.99
CA GLU A 221 9.20 -0.44 0.83
C GLU A 221 10.53 -1.19 0.75
N TYR A 222 10.71 -2.17 1.64
CA TYR A 222 11.91 -3.01 1.63
C TYR A 222 12.07 -3.74 0.31
N LYS A 223 10.99 -4.37 -0.19
CA LYS A 223 11.01 -5.10 -1.46
C LYS A 223 11.31 -4.17 -2.64
N LEU A 224 10.65 -3.01 -2.69
CA LEU A 224 10.89 -2.03 -3.74
C LEU A 224 12.33 -1.50 -3.68
N PHE A 225 12.83 -1.18 -2.49
CA PHE A 225 14.21 -0.71 -2.31
C PHE A 225 15.21 -1.79 -2.74
N LYS A 226 15.03 -3.05 -2.35
CA LYS A 226 15.91 -4.15 -2.79
C LYS A 226 15.88 -4.38 -4.29
N SER A 227 14.72 -4.26 -4.93
CA SER A 227 14.62 -4.26 -6.41
C SER A 227 15.46 -3.14 -7.04
N VAL A 228 15.38 -1.92 -6.50
CA VAL A 228 16.13 -0.75 -6.97
C VAL A 228 17.63 -0.90 -6.71
N GLU A 229 18.00 -1.29 -5.49
CA GLU A 229 19.38 -1.53 -5.08
C GLU A 229 20.05 -2.54 -6.01
N ASN A 230 19.39 -3.66 -6.31
CA ASN A 230 19.93 -4.67 -7.22
C ASN A 230 20.22 -4.10 -8.62
N GLU A 231 19.33 -3.28 -9.19
CA GLU A 231 19.57 -2.66 -10.50
C GLU A 231 20.74 -1.66 -10.46
N VAL A 232 20.89 -0.91 -9.37
CA VAL A 232 22.01 0.01 -9.16
C VAL A 232 23.32 -0.75 -8.96
N ASP A 233 23.33 -1.83 -8.19
CA ASP A 233 24.51 -2.66 -7.95
C ASP A 233 24.94 -3.40 -9.23
N GLU A 234 24.00 -3.94 -10.01
CA GLU A 234 24.28 -4.55 -11.32
C GLU A 234 24.97 -3.55 -12.26
N LEU A 235 24.55 -2.28 -12.26
CA LEU A 235 25.21 -1.21 -13.02
C LEU A 235 26.66 -0.99 -12.58
N HIS A 236 26.91 -0.93 -11.27
CA HIS A 236 28.26 -0.77 -10.72
C HIS A 236 29.17 -1.94 -11.11
N VAL A 237 28.67 -3.18 -11.03
CA VAL A 237 29.40 -4.38 -11.43
C VAL A 237 29.72 -4.35 -12.93
N HIS A 238 28.75 -4.00 -13.78
CA HIS A 238 28.95 -3.95 -15.22
C HIS A 238 29.97 -2.90 -15.66
N LYS A 239 30.02 -1.74 -14.99
CA LYS A 239 31.02 -0.70 -15.26
C LYS A 239 32.44 -1.17 -14.90
N GLN A 240 32.58 -2.00 -13.87
CA GLN A 240 33.87 -2.57 -13.47
C GLN A 240 34.33 -3.70 -14.40
N SER A 241 33.41 -4.51 -14.92
CA SER A 241 33.73 -5.70 -15.70
C SER A 241 33.63 -5.54 -17.23
N ASP A 242 33.37 -4.34 -17.74
CA ASP A 242 33.02 -4.06 -19.15
C ASP A 242 31.93 -5.03 -19.69
N GLY A 243 30.91 -5.25 -18.86
CA GLY A 243 29.84 -6.21 -19.11
C GLY A 243 28.75 -5.67 -20.04
N PHE A 244 27.96 -6.58 -20.63
CA PHE A 244 26.77 -6.19 -21.39
C PHE A 244 25.71 -5.58 -20.47
N VAL A 245 25.37 -4.31 -20.70
CA VAL A 245 24.27 -3.62 -20.02
C VAL A 245 22.97 -3.82 -20.79
N ARG A 246 21.89 -4.15 -20.07
CA ARG A 246 20.55 -4.29 -20.64
C ARG A 246 20.00 -2.93 -21.07
N VAL A 247 19.59 -2.80 -22.32
CA VAL A 247 18.89 -1.63 -22.87
C VAL A 247 17.48 -2.02 -23.30
N ALA A 248 16.53 -1.07 -23.29
CA ALA A 248 15.12 -1.34 -23.58
C ALA A 248 14.89 -1.87 -25.01
N TYR A 249 15.66 -1.37 -25.97
CA TYR A 249 15.66 -1.78 -27.37
C TYR A 249 17.02 -1.45 -28.02
N ALA A 250 17.27 -1.93 -29.24
CA ALA A 250 18.50 -1.64 -29.97
C ALA A 250 18.66 -0.13 -30.18
N GLY A 251 19.64 0.49 -29.53
CA GLY A 251 19.85 1.94 -29.55
C GLY A 251 19.06 2.74 -28.51
N GLY A 252 18.44 2.09 -27.52
CA GLY A 252 17.83 2.76 -26.36
C GLY A 252 18.86 3.50 -25.50
N LYS A 253 18.40 4.30 -24.52
CA LYS A 253 19.27 5.01 -23.59
C LYS A 253 20.20 4.01 -22.89
N LYS A 254 21.46 4.41 -22.83
CA LYS A 254 22.47 3.77 -21.99
C LYS A 254 22.31 4.29 -20.56
N PRO A 255 22.82 3.55 -19.56
CA PRO A 255 22.93 4.12 -18.22
C PRO A 255 23.80 5.40 -18.26
N PRO A 256 23.59 6.33 -17.31
CA PRO A 256 24.40 7.53 -17.20
C PRO A 256 25.89 7.20 -16.99
N GLU A 257 26.76 8.10 -17.43
CA GLU A 257 28.21 7.94 -17.22
C GLU A 257 28.58 8.07 -15.75
N ASP A 258 27.91 9.00 -15.06
CA ASP A 258 27.95 9.16 -13.62
C ASP A 258 26.96 8.19 -12.95
N LEU A 259 27.46 7.30 -12.11
CA LEU A 259 26.61 6.33 -11.40
C LEU A 259 26.05 6.90 -10.09
N ASP A 260 26.52 8.07 -9.69
CA ASP A 260 25.95 8.82 -8.56
C ASP A 260 24.78 9.72 -9.02
N ASP A 261 24.55 9.84 -10.34
CA ASP A 261 23.42 10.56 -10.92
C ASP A 261 22.13 9.74 -10.82
N ALA A 262 21.48 9.85 -9.65
CA ALA A 262 20.23 9.17 -9.35
C ALA A 262 19.11 9.52 -10.33
N ASP A 263 19.05 10.75 -10.83
CA ASP A 263 18.01 11.18 -11.78
C ASP A 263 18.24 10.55 -13.16
N GLY A 264 19.49 10.53 -13.63
CA GLY A 264 19.88 9.83 -14.85
C GLY A 264 19.60 8.32 -14.79
N ILE A 265 19.87 7.68 -13.65
CA ILE A 265 19.54 6.25 -13.43
C ILE A 265 18.02 6.06 -13.46
N CYS A 266 17.26 6.94 -12.81
CA CYS A 266 15.81 6.86 -12.79
C CYS A 266 15.21 6.99 -14.20
N GLU A 267 15.71 7.92 -15.02
CA GLU A 267 15.27 8.04 -16.43
C GLU A 267 15.58 6.80 -17.27
N TRP A 268 16.75 6.19 -17.06
CA TRP A 268 17.15 4.98 -17.76
C TRP A 268 16.26 3.78 -17.36
N LEU A 269 15.94 3.64 -16.07
CA LEU A 269 15.02 2.61 -15.57
C LEU A 269 13.58 2.83 -16.07
N ASP A 270 13.15 4.07 -16.20
CA ASP A 270 11.84 4.44 -16.76
C ASP A 270 11.70 4.00 -18.23
N GLU A 271 12.74 4.23 -19.05
CA GLU A 271 12.74 3.79 -20.46
C GLU A 271 12.67 2.26 -20.57
N ARG A 272 13.31 1.55 -19.64
CA ARG A 272 13.25 0.08 -19.53
C ARG A 272 11.94 -0.46 -18.95
N LYS A 273 10.98 0.41 -18.64
CA LYS A 273 9.68 0.05 -18.04
C LYS A 273 9.81 -0.60 -16.67
N PHE A 274 10.94 -0.42 -15.99
CA PHE A 274 11.16 -1.01 -14.69
C PHE A 274 10.24 -0.38 -13.62
N ILE A 275 10.09 0.95 -13.66
CA ILE A 275 9.16 1.68 -12.79
C ILE A 275 7.72 1.19 -13.01
N ASP A 276 7.33 0.98 -14.27
CA ASP A 276 6.00 0.47 -14.63
C ASP A 276 5.77 -0.95 -14.07
N ILE A 277 6.77 -1.84 -14.14
CA ILE A 277 6.70 -3.20 -13.58
C ILE A 277 6.49 -3.16 -12.06
N GLU A 278 7.33 -2.40 -11.33
CA GLU A 278 7.20 -2.28 -9.88
C GLU A 278 5.88 -1.62 -9.47
N TRP A 279 5.37 -0.69 -10.29
CA TRP A 279 4.05 -0.12 -10.09
C TRP A 279 2.94 -1.17 -10.26
N GLN A 280 3.03 -2.06 -11.25
CA GLN A 280 2.07 -3.17 -11.38
C GLN A 280 2.13 -4.10 -10.16
N ASN A 281 3.31 -4.42 -9.65
CA ASN A 281 3.46 -5.25 -8.44
C ASN A 281 2.69 -4.68 -7.25
N ILE A 282 2.80 -3.37 -7.02
CA ILE A 282 2.06 -2.68 -5.95
C ILE A 282 0.55 -2.66 -6.22
N LYS A 283 0.11 -2.47 -7.47
CA LYS A 283 -1.32 -2.55 -7.83
C LYS A 283 -1.90 -3.93 -7.61
N GLU A 284 -1.20 -4.98 -8.03
CA GLU A 284 -1.61 -6.37 -7.81
C GLU A 284 -1.67 -6.70 -6.32
N LEU A 285 -0.72 -6.19 -5.52
CA LEU A 285 -0.77 -6.32 -4.07
C LEU A 285 -2.00 -5.65 -3.46
N MET A 286 -2.32 -4.42 -3.88
CA MET A 286 -3.53 -3.72 -3.43
C MET A 286 -4.81 -4.46 -3.84
N GLU A 287 -4.85 -5.02 -5.05
CA GLU A 287 -6.00 -5.77 -5.55
C GLU A 287 -6.20 -7.08 -4.78
N ARG A 288 -5.12 -7.83 -4.51
CA ARG A 288 -5.20 -9.03 -3.67
C ARG A 288 -5.71 -8.73 -2.26
N ALA A 289 -5.35 -7.59 -1.68
CA ALA A 289 -5.91 -7.17 -0.40
C ALA A 289 -7.41 -6.90 -0.46
N ARG A 290 -7.93 -6.31 -1.55
CA ARG A 290 -9.38 -6.10 -1.75
C ARG A 290 -10.13 -7.41 -1.94
N GLN A 291 -9.56 -8.35 -2.70
CA GLN A 291 -10.17 -9.66 -2.94
C GLN A 291 -10.32 -10.52 -1.67
N LEU A 292 -9.51 -10.27 -0.64
CA LEU A 292 -9.65 -10.94 0.67
C LEU A 292 -10.96 -10.57 1.39
N GLU A 293 -11.55 -9.41 1.11
CA GLU A 293 -12.86 -9.02 1.63
C GLU A 293 -13.99 -9.62 0.79
N SER A 294 -13.92 -9.53 -0.53
CA SER A 294 -14.95 -10.07 -1.43
C SER A 294 -15.12 -11.58 -1.27
N GLY A 295 -14.02 -12.31 -1.03
CA GLY A 295 -14.06 -13.74 -0.74
C GLY A 295 -14.54 -14.11 0.67
N ALA A 296 -14.62 -13.15 1.61
CA ALA A 296 -15.20 -13.39 2.94
C ALA A 296 -16.73 -13.28 2.94
N ASN A 297 -17.29 -12.50 2.01
CA ASN A 297 -18.74 -12.32 1.83
C ASN A 297 -19.36 -13.32 0.84
N GLY A 298 -18.53 -14.01 0.05
CA GLY A 298 -18.94 -15.15 -0.76
C GLY A 298 -19.06 -16.40 0.10
N ASN A 299 -20.29 -16.84 0.33
CA ASN A 299 -20.62 -18.09 1.00
C ASN A 299 -19.97 -19.26 0.21
N ASP A 300 -18.84 -19.80 0.69
CA ASP A 300 -18.24 -21.04 0.18
C ASP A 300 -19.19 -22.21 0.51
N SER A 301 -20.23 -22.35 -0.30
CA SER A 301 -20.98 -23.60 -0.47
C SER A 301 -20.27 -24.39 -1.56
N ASP A 302 -19.32 -25.24 -1.17
CA ASP A 302 -18.96 -26.50 -1.83
C ASP A 302 -17.98 -27.31 -0.97
#